data_AF-A0A0D6LKQ9-F1
#
_entry.id   AF-A0A0D6LKQ9-F1
#
_cell.length_a   1.000
_cell.length_b   1.000
_cell.length_c   1.000
_cell.angle_alpha   90.00
_cell.angle_beta   90.00
_cell.angle_gamma   90.00
#
_symmetry.space_group_name_H-M   'P 1'
#
loop_
_entity.id
_entity.type
_entity.pdbx_description
1 polymer ?
#
loop_
_entity_poly.entity_id
_entity_poly.type
_entity_poly.pdbx_seq_one_letter_code
_entity_poly.pdbx_strand_id
1 'polypeptide(L)'
;MRPSKTVPTNVNSVRPADIKLVMALGDSLTAANGAGAEDAVAVFLQYRGLAFQAGGDGTLDNHITIPNILKKYNPKLFGYSVGIGSPNVWEISYLNVAVPGAIAADLPGQARTLVSLLHNHPETLQPSECVQHIQDAIQIIYDNVPRVIVSVTAMLQLEILRQSDKGRPWCKDLHKCARHRTPIIHQFQDGQVNREFFAPDCFHFSQWGHALVSSWLWKNILEPVGAKTTKGSADEPSLPLACPDPACPFIRTNANSKDCSEYLTPTAGN
;
A
#
# COMPACT_ATOMS: atom_id res chain seq x y z
N MET A 1 2.11 6.49 -20.20
CA MET A 1 0.79 6.84 -20.78
C MET A 1 0.48 8.31 -20.48
N ARG A 2 -0.53 8.91 -21.11
CA ARG A 2 -1.06 10.24 -20.73
C ARG A 2 -2.31 10.08 -19.84
N PRO A 3 -2.67 11.07 -19.00
CA PRO A 3 -3.97 11.10 -18.31
C PRO A 3 -5.12 11.25 -19.29
N SER A 4 -6.34 11.05 -18.80
CA SER A 4 -7.61 11.29 -19.49
C SER A 4 -7.83 12.79 -19.75
N LYS A 5 -8.48 13.14 -20.87
CA LYS A 5 -8.69 14.53 -21.31
C LYS A 5 -9.54 15.33 -20.33
N THR A 6 -10.51 14.67 -19.72
CA THR A 6 -11.30 15.14 -18.58
C THR A 6 -11.04 14.20 -17.40
N VAL A 7 -11.14 14.71 -16.16
CA VAL A 7 -10.97 13.86 -14.97
C VAL A 7 -12.12 12.85 -14.92
N PRO A 8 -11.85 11.53 -14.87
CA PRO A 8 -12.91 10.52 -14.93
C PRO A 8 -13.99 10.70 -13.86
N THR A 9 -15.24 10.46 -14.25
CA THR A 9 -16.41 10.36 -13.38
C THR A 9 -16.87 8.91 -13.17
N ASN A 10 -16.38 7.98 -14.00
CA ASN A 10 -16.59 6.54 -13.86
C ASN A 10 -15.26 5.87 -13.46
N VAL A 11 -15.28 5.08 -12.39
CA VAL A 11 -14.11 4.32 -11.89
C VAL A 11 -13.53 3.36 -12.94
N ASN A 12 -14.38 2.84 -13.83
CA ASN A 12 -13.98 1.92 -14.90
C ASN A 12 -13.10 2.58 -15.98
N SER A 13 -13.09 3.92 -16.06
CA SER A 13 -12.29 4.72 -17.00
C SER A 13 -11.04 5.35 -16.37
N VAL A 14 -10.68 4.97 -15.13
CA VAL A 14 -9.53 5.58 -14.42
C VAL A 14 -8.21 4.98 -14.91
N ARG A 15 -7.34 5.83 -15.46
CA ARG A 15 -5.96 5.49 -15.80
C ARG A 15 -5.04 5.73 -14.60
N PRO A 16 -3.90 5.00 -14.46
CA PRO A 16 -2.86 5.35 -13.49
C PRO A 16 -2.41 6.83 -13.52
N ALA A 17 -2.36 7.44 -14.70
CA ALA A 17 -2.02 8.86 -14.86
C ALA A 17 -3.11 9.84 -14.35
N ASP A 18 -4.35 9.37 -14.13
CA ASP A 18 -5.43 10.18 -13.55
C ASP A 18 -5.35 10.26 -12.02
N ILE A 19 -4.54 9.40 -11.39
CA ILE A 19 -4.34 9.38 -9.94
C ILE A 19 -3.44 10.56 -9.55
N LYS A 20 -3.98 11.44 -8.71
CA LYS A 20 -3.30 12.67 -8.23
C LYS A 20 -2.84 12.58 -6.78
N LEU A 21 -3.40 11.63 -6.03
CA LEU A 21 -3.29 11.57 -4.57
C LEU A 21 -3.05 10.13 -4.15
N VAL A 22 -2.12 9.92 -3.22
CA VAL A 22 -1.99 8.67 -2.45
C VAL A 22 -2.19 9.01 -0.99
N MET A 23 -2.85 8.11 -0.26
CA MET A 23 -3.17 8.24 1.17
C MET A 23 -3.08 6.85 1.77
N ALA A 24 -2.71 6.74 3.05
CA ALA A 24 -2.64 5.46 3.74
C ALA A 24 -3.01 5.55 5.21
N LEU A 25 -3.71 4.52 5.67
CA LEU A 25 -4.15 4.28 7.03
C LEU A 25 -3.92 2.79 7.35
N GLY A 26 -3.65 2.47 8.61
CA GLY A 26 -3.24 1.14 9.05
C GLY A 26 -2.28 1.19 10.23
N ASP A 27 -1.35 0.23 10.25
CA ASP A 27 -0.53 -0.15 11.38
C ASP A 27 0.97 0.18 11.17
N SER A 28 1.86 -0.54 11.87
CA SER A 28 3.31 -0.42 11.76
C SER A 28 3.88 -0.95 10.43
N LEU A 29 3.20 -1.85 9.70
CA LEU A 29 3.57 -2.21 8.34
C LEU A 29 3.25 -1.06 7.37
N THR A 30 2.14 -0.35 7.57
CA THR A 30 1.80 0.84 6.77
C THR A 30 2.69 2.06 7.11
N ALA A 31 3.20 2.13 8.35
CA ALA A 31 4.23 3.09 8.76
C ALA A 31 5.68 2.66 8.37
N ALA A 32 5.86 1.48 7.79
CA ALA A 32 7.16 0.88 7.44
C ALA A 32 8.17 0.86 8.61
N ASN A 33 7.72 0.36 9.76
CA ASN A 33 8.58 0.15 10.93
C ASN A 33 9.77 -0.75 10.58
N GLY A 34 10.98 -0.30 10.91
CA GLY A 34 12.20 -1.09 10.70
C GLY A 34 12.61 -1.37 9.27
N ALA A 35 11.97 -0.79 8.25
CA ALA A 35 12.25 -1.15 6.85
C ALA A 35 13.72 -0.91 6.46
N GLY A 36 14.33 0.18 6.91
CA GLY A 36 15.75 0.47 6.72
C GLY A 36 16.61 0.22 7.97
N ALA A 37 16.21 -0.70 8.85
CA ALA A 37 16.91 -1.01 10.09
C ALA A 37 17.97 -2.10 9.90
N GLU A 38 19.21 -1.84 10.33
CA GLU A 38 20.30 -2.83 10.36
C GLU A 38 20.25 -3.73 11.61
N ASP A 39 19.65 -3.24 12.70
CA ASP A 39 19.46 -3.98 13.96
C ASP A 39 18.01 -3.97 14.47
N ALA A 40 17.72 -4.79 15.49
CA ALA A 40 16.38 -4.97 16.04
C ALA A 40 15.90 -3.83 16.96
N VAL A 41 16.78 -2.90 17.37
CA VAL A 41 16.44 -1.72 18.17
C VAL A 41 15.96 -0.59 17.26
N ALA A 42 16.56 -0.45 16.08
CA ALA A 42 16.12 0.50 15.05
C ALA A 42 14.73 0.17 14.45
N VAL A 43 14.13 -0.99 14.75
CA VAL A 43 12.79 -1.38 14.25
C VAL A 43 11.67 -0.47 14.76
N PHE A 44 11.84 0.22 15.89
CA PHE A 44 10.87 1.22 16.35
C PHE A 44 10.82 2.48 15.47
N LEU A 45 11.81 2.71 14.61
CA LEU A 45 11.82 3.80 13.63
C LEU A 45 10.84 3.52 12.48
N GLN A 46 10.11 4.55 12.08
CA GLN A 46 9.01 4.49 11.10
C GLN A 46 9.50 5.04 9.77
N TYR A 47 9.98 4.18 8.87
CA TYR A 47 10.58 4.56 7.59
C TYR A 47 9.50 4.83 6.53
N ARG A 48 8.59 5.78 6.81
CA ARG A 48 7.36 6.02 6.02
C ARG A 48 7.64 6.28 4.54
N GLY A 49 8.80 6.80 4.18
CA GLY A 49 9.22 6.96 2.78
C GLY A 49 9.49 5.67 2.02
N LEU A 50 9.67 4.55 2.72
CA LEU A 50 9.87 3.21 2.15
C LEU A 50 8.59 2.35 2.09
N ALA A 51 7.46 2.82 2.65
CA ALA A 51 6.22 2.04 2.72
C ALA A 51 5.67 1.64 1.33
N PHE A 52 5.29 0.37 1.15
CA PHE A 52 4.96 -0.20 -0.18
C PHE A 52 3.80 0.55 -0.86
N GLN A 53 2.81 0.98 -0.08
CA GLN A 53 1.58 1.62 -0.52
C GLN A 53 1.66 3.15 -0.63
N ALA A 54 2.55 3.80 0.14
CA ALA A 54 2.51 5.25 0.34
C ALA A 54 3.87 5.95 0.50
N GLY A 55 4.98 5.22 0.57
CA GLY A 55 6.32 5.81 0.59
C GLY A 55 6.75 6.30 -0.78
N GLY A 56 7.43 7.45 -0.83
CA GLY A 56 7.91 8.08 -2.07
C GLY A 56 9.41 8.38 -2.09
N ASP A 57 10.22 7.75 -1.22
CA ASP A 57 11.67 7.97 -1.20
C ASP A 57 12.34 7.51 -2.50
N GLY A 58 13.32 8.31 -2.95
CA GLY A 58 14.07 8.07 -4.17
C GLY A 58 13.19 8.04 -5.43
N THR A 59 13.63 7.22 -6.39
CA THR A 59 12.90 6.94 -7.64
C THR A 59 12.49 5.47 -7.70
N LEU A 60 11.65 5.11 -8.67
CA LEU A 60 11.31 3.71 -8.96
C LEU A 60 12.54 2.82 -9.19
N ASP A 61 13.61 3.42 -9.69
CA ASP A 61 14.86 2.78 -10.05
C ASP A 61 15.79 2.61 -8.81
N ASN A 62 15.37 3.15 -7.65
CA ASN A 62 16.01 2.96 -6.34
C ASN A 62 15.14 2.12 -5.38
N HIS A 63 13.82 2.34 -5.38
CA HIS A 63 12.88 1.66 -4.49
C HIS A 63 11.50 1.52 -5.14
N ILE A 64 10.91 0.33 -5.09
CA ILE A 64 9.62 0.05 -5.70
C ILE A 64 8.51 0.31 -4.68
N THR A 65 7.73 1.36 -4.91
CA THR A 65 6.51 1.67 -4.15
C THR A 65 5.40 2.08 -5.11
N ILE A 66 4.14 1.99 -4.67
CA ILE A 66 3.00 2.45 -5.46
C ILE A 66 3.16 3.94 -5.86
N PRO A 67 3.57 4.87 -4.96
CA PRO A 67 3.91 6.24 -5.38
C PRO A 67 5.08 6.35 -6.36
N ASN A 68 6.16 5.57 -6.20
CA ASN A 68 7.29 5.62 -7.13
C ASN A 68 6.92 5.12 -8.53
N ILE A 69 6.01 4.15 -8.63
CA ILE A 69 5.41 3.71 -9.90
C ILE A 69 4.48 4.80 -10.45
N LEU A 70 3.57 5.34 -9.64
CA LEU A 70 2.62 6.37 -10.07
C LEU A 70 3.29 7.69 -10.48
N LYS A 71 4.42 8.08 -9.87
CA LYS A 71 5.24 9.24 -10.28
C LYS A 71 5.73 9.14 -11.74
N LYS A 72 5.90 7.94 -12.31
CA LYS A 72 6.24 7.74 -13.74
C LYS A 72 5.04 8.00 -14.68
N TYR A 73 3.80 7.99 -14.17
CA TYR A 73 2.57 8.27 -14.93
C TYR A 73 2.02 9.68 -14.68
N ASN A 74 2.15 10.19 -13.45
CA ASN A 74 1.82 11.55 -13.05
C ASN A 74 2.92 12.10 -12.10
N PRO A 75 3.88 12.89 -12.59
CA PRO A 75 4.90 13.53 -11.76
C PRO A 75 4.35 14.54 -10.73
N LYS A 76 3.07 14.94 -10.84
CA LYS A 76 2.36 15.80 -9.87
C LYS A 76 1.51 14.98 -8.88
N LEU A 77 1.95 13.77 -8.54
CA LEU A 77 1.37 12.97 -7.48
C LEU A 77 1.63 13.64 -6.12
N PHE A 78 0.65 13.63 -5.22
CA PHE A 78 0.75 14.21 -3.88
C PHE A 78 0.34 13.19 -2.78
N GLY A 79 0.65 13.51 -1.52
CA GLY A 79 0.21 12.76 -0.34
C GLY A 79 1.08 11.58 0.09
N TYR A 80 2.08 11.19 -0.72
CA TYR A 80 3.04 10.16 -0.35
C TYR A 80 3.98 10.63 0.77
N SER A 81 4.34 9.71 1.68
CA SER A 81 5.28 9.97 2.77
C SER A 81 6.74 9.87 2.31
N VAL A 82 7.66 10.49 3.05
CA VAL A 82 9.11 10.53 2.77
C VAL A 82 9.92 10.38 4.05
N GLY A 83 11.11 9.78 3.98
CA GLY A 83 12.03 9.63 5.09
C GLY A 83 11.51 8.82 6.28
N ILE A 84 11.98 9.21 7.48
CA ILE A 84 11.74 8.51 8.76
C ILE A 84 11.03 9.45 9.73
N GLY A 85 9.87 9.06 10.28
CA GLY A 85 9.15 9.90 11.23
C GLY A 85 7.76 9.43 11.65
N SER A 86 7.23 10.08 12.69
CA SER A 86 5.91 9.82 13.29
C SER A 86 4.76 10.41 12.45
N PRO A 87 3.51 9.91 12.57
CA PRO A 87 2.41 10.33 11.68
C PRO A 87 2.01 11.81 11.85
N ASN A 88 2.40 12.42 12.97
CA ASN A 88 2.17 13.83 13.32
C ASN A 88 3.26 14.80 12.82
N VAL A 89 4.21 14.35 11.99
CA VAL A 89 5.25 15.20 11.37
C VAL A 89 4.91 15.36 9.89
N TRP A 90 4.19 16.41 9.53
CA TRP A 90 3.58 16.60 8.20
C TRP A 90 4.59 16.49 7.05
N GLU A 91 5.79 17.04 7.23
CA GLU A 91 6.90 17.06 6.26
C GLU A 91 7.43 15.65 5.92
N ILE A 92 7.07 14.65 6.73
CA ILE A 92 7.44 13.23 6.61
C ILE A 92 6.21 12.38 6.29
N SER A 93 5.12 12.55 7.03
CA SER A 93 3.95 11.68 6.95
C SER A 93 3.02 12.01 5.78
N TYR A 94 2.88 13.28 5.40
CA TYR A 94 1.85 13.78 4.47
C TYR A 94 0.47 13.14 4.75
N LEU A 95 0.02 12.21 3.89
CA LEU A 95 -1.26 11.53 4.02
C LEU A 95 -1.13 10.03 4.35
N ASN A 96 0.06 9.58 4.79
CA ASN A 96 0.27 8.31 5.48
C ASN A 96 0.09 8.52 6.99
N VAL A 97 -1.16 8.40 7.44
CA VAL A 97 -1.60 8.61 8.83
C VAL A 97 -1.54 7.35 9.70
N ALA A 98 -0.97 6.25 9.18
CA ALA A 98 -0.90 4.96 9.87
C ALA A 98 -0.16 5.04 11.23
N VAL A 99 -0.64 4.29 12.22
CA VAL A 99 -0.17 4.35 13.60
C VAL A 99 0.34 2.96 14.03
N PRO A 100 1.61 2.83 14.46
CA PRO A 100 2.14 1.55 14.95
C PRO A 100 1.31 0.95 16.07
N GLY A 101 0.94 -0.33 15.94
CA GLY A 101 0.08 -1.04 16.90
C GLY A 101 -1.43 -0.84 16.74
N ALA A 102 -1.88 -0.01 15.79
CA ALA A 102 -3.31 0.16 15.50
C ALA A 102 -3.97 -1.11 14.94
N ILE A 103 -5.28 -1.22 15.18
CA ILE A 103 -6.14 -2.31 14.69
C ILE A 103 -7.35 -1.73 13.92
N ALA A 104 -8.23 -2.61 13.43
CA ALA A 104 -9.42 -2.24 12.66
C ALA A 104 -10.35 -1.22 13.37
N ALA A 105 -10.31 -1.15 14.71
CA ALA A 105 -11.08 -0.21 15.52
C ALA A 105 -10.54 1.23 15.49
N ASP A 106 -9.26 1.44 15.17
CA ASP A 106 -8.61 2.76 15.13
C ASP A 106 -8.73 3.44 13.76
N LEU A 107 -9.03 2.67 12.71
CA LEU A 107 -9.15 3.15 11.33
C LEU A 107 -10.19 4.28 11.13
N PRO A 108 -11.34 4.33 11.84
CA PRO A 108 -12.26 5.47 11.78
C PRO A 108 -11.60 6.77 12.29
N GLY A 109 -10.75 6.67 13.32
CA GLY A 109 -9.97 7.80 13.83
C GLY A 109 -8.94 8.27 12.81
N GLN A 110 -8.19 7.34 12.21
CA GLN A 110 -7.23 7.66 11.15
C GLN A 110 -7.93 8.26 9.91
N ALA A 111 -9.11 7.76 9.53
CA ALA A 111 -9.90 8.34 8.44
C ALA A 111 -10.33 9.79 8.75
N ARG A 112 -10.77 10.09 9.97
CA ARG A 112 -11.08 11.47 10.41
C ARG A 112 -9.84 12.37 10.42
N THR A 113 -8.69 11.85 10.85
CA THR A 113 -7.41 12.59 10.77
C THR A 113 -7.03 12.88 9.32
N LEU A 114 -7.18 11.90 8.42
CA LEU A 114 -6.93 12.07 6.99
C LEU A 114 -7.83 13.15 6.38
N VAL A 115 -9.13 13.11 6.66
CA VAL A 115 -10.09 14.15 6.25
C VAL A 115 -9.71 15.53 6.79
N SER A 116 -9.33 15.63 8.06
CA SER A 116 -8.87 16.88 8.66
C SER A 116 -7.63 17.44 7.95
N LEU A 117 -6.67 16.59 7.55
CA LEU A 117 -5.53 17.02 6.73
C LEU A 117 -5.98 17.47 5.33
N LEU A 118 -6.90 16.74 4.68
CA LEU A 118 -7.47 17.14 3.38
C LEU A 118 -8.22 18.49 3.45
N HIS A 119 -8.76 18.86 4.60
CA HIS A 119 -9.48 20.11 4.82
C HIS A 119 -8.56 21.29 5.17
N ASN A 120 -7.52 21.05 5.98
CA ASN A 120 -6.65 22.11 6.52
C ASN A 120 -5.46 22.45 5.61
N HIS A 121 -5.07 21.55 4.70
CA HIS A 121 -4.11 21.84 3.65
C HIS A 121 -4.84 22.27 2.37
N PRO A 122 -4.63 23.51 1.86
CA PRO A 122 -5.44 24.11 0.80
C PRO A 122 -5.24 23.48 -0.60
N GLU A 123 -4.31 22.54 -0.75
CA GLU A 123 -4.19 21.70 -1.95
C GLU A 123 -5.25 20.57 -2.06
N THR A 124 -6.13 20.40 -1.08
CA THR A 124 -7.04 19.25 -0.96
C THR A 124 -8.53 19.61 -0.76
N LEU A 125 -9.45 18.65 -0.97
CA LEU A 125 -10.89 18.88 -1.22
C LEU A 125 -11.79 18.47 -0.03
N GLN A 126 -12.96 19.13 0.13
CA GLN A 126 -13.88 18.94 1.27
C GLN A 126 -15.29 18.41 0.90
N PRO A 127 -15.71 17.30 1.54
CA PRO A 127 -17.12 16.90 1.85
C PRO A 127 -17.26 16.03 3.17
N SER A 128 -18.44 15.48 3.54
CA SER A 128 -18.70 14.58 4.73
C SER A 128 -20.12 13.90 4.73
N GLU A 129 -20.56 12.87 5.51
CA GLU A 129 -20.08 11.80 6.46
C GLU A 129 -21.24 10.73 6.64
N CYS A 130 -21.20 9.48 7.19
CA CYS A 130 -20.24 8.48 7.76
C CYS A 130 -20.90 7.04 7.84
N VAL A 131 -20.21 5.96 8.32
CA VAL A 131 -20.71 4.78 9.16
C VAL A 131 -20.08 3.36 8.91
N GLN A 132 -19.57 2.70 9.97
CA GLN A 132 -19.47 1.22 10.23
C GLN A 132 -18.07 0.54 10.30
N HIS A 133 -17.13 1.07 11.09
CA HIS A 133 -15.75 0.61 11.38
C HIS A 133 -14.77 0.45 10.20
N ILE A 134 -14.61 -0.72 9.57
CA ILE A 134 -13.92 -0.75 8.26
C ILE A 134 -14.80 -0.04 7.23
N GLN A 135 -16.12 -0.21 7.36
CA GLN A 135 -17.09 0.58 6.63
C GLN A 135 -17.13 2.03 7.14
N ASP A 136 -16.81 2.37 8.41
CA ASP A 136 -16.65 3.79 8.85
C ASP A 136 -15.49 4.38 8.06
N ALA A 137 -14.31 3.75 8.08
CA ALA A 137 -13.14 4.29 7.41
C ALA A 137 -13.38 4.46 5.90
N ILE A 138 -14.03 3.48 5.26
CA ILE A 138 -14.41 3.56 3.84
C ILE A 138 -15.51 4.60 3.59
N GLN A 139 -16.54 4.70 4.44
CA GLN A 139 -17.69 5.58 4.27
C GLN A 139 -17.28 7.02 4.58
N ILE A 140 -16.57 7.28 5.67
CA ILE A 140 -15.85 8.54 5.92
C ILE A 140 -15.02 8.90 4.67
N ILE A 141 -14.18 8.01 4.14
CA ILE A 141 -13.40 8.32 2.92
C ILE A 141 -14.29 8.52 1.68
N TYR A 142 -15.43 7.85 1.55
CA TYR A 142 -16.36 8.00 0.42
C TYR A 142 -17.10 9.34 0.48
N ASP A 143 -17.69 9.66 1.64
CA ASP A 143 -18.42 10.90 1.88
C ASP A 143 -17.48 12.10 1.92
N ASN A 144 -16.24 11.90 2.40
CA ASN A 144 -15.25 12.97 2.62
C ASN A 144 -14.13 13.00 1.55
N VAL A 145 -14.19 12.21 0.47
CA VAL A 145 -13.26 12.31 -0.67
C VAL A 145 -14.02 12.11 -1.99
N PRO A 146 -14.24 13.16 -2.80
CA PRO A 146 -15.28 13.15 -3.84
C PRO A 146 -15.04 12.19 -5.01
N ARG A 147 -13.81 11.69 -5.18
CA ARG A 147 -13.41 10.61 -6.11
C ARG A 147 -12.22 9.86 -5.51
N VAL A 148 -12.42 8.61 -5.11
CA VAL A 148 -11.41 7.79 -4.45
C VAL A 148 -11.53 6.33 -4.87
N ILE A 149 -10.39 5.62 -4.94
CA ILE A 149 -10.32 4.17 -5.04
C ILE A 149 -9.70 3.68 -3.74
N VAL A 150 -10.47 2.98 -2.90
CA VAL A 150 -9.95 2.36 -1.67
C VAL A 150 -9.44 0.96 -1.98
N SER A 151 -8.18 0.70 -1.67
CA SER A 151 -7.59 -0.65 -1.73
C SER A 151 -7.47 -1.19 -0.31
N VAL A 152 -8.16 -2.31 -0.01
CA VAL A 152 -8.10 -2.97 1.29
C VAL A 152 -7.20 -4.18 1.19
N THR A 153 -5.98 -4.08 1.73
CA THR A 153 -5.05 -5.21 1.83
C THR A 153 -5.43 -6.10 3.01
N ALA A 154 -5.72 -7.37 2.75
CA ALA A 154 -5.92 -8.37 3.80
C ALA A 154 -4.61 -8.69 4.54
N MET A 155 -4.73 -9.29 5.74
CA MET A 155 -3.57 -9.73 6.53
C MET A 155 -2.68 -10.72 5.75
N LEU A 156 -1.37 -10.59 5.93
CA LEU A 156 -0.38 -11.54 5.40
C LEU A 156 -0.62 -12.96 5.96
N GLN A 157 -0.34 -14.00 5.17
CA GLN A 157 -0.39 -15.37 5.66
C GLN A 157 0.70 -15.62 6.71
N LEU A 158 0.27 -15.89 7.96
CA LEU A 158 1.14 -16.04 9.13
C LEU A 158 2.17 -17.18 9.02
N GLU A 159 2.01 -18.11 8.08
CA GLU A 159 2.98 -19.16 7.80
C GLU A 159 4.33 -18.62 7.31
N ILE A 160 4.35 -17.46 6.64
CA ILE A 160 5.59 -16.80 6.20
C ILE A 160 6.41 -16.33 7.42
N LEU A 161 5.74 -15.83 8.47
CA LEU A 161 6.38 -15.50 9.75
C LEU A 161 6.93 -16.76 10.45
N ARG A 162 6.17 -17.87 10.42
CA ARG A 162 6.60 -19.16 10.97
C ARG A 162 7.83 -19.74 10.26
N GLN A 163 8.02 -19.41 8.98
CA GLN A 163 9.22 -19.72 8.21
C GLN A 163 10.38 -18.76 8.53
N SER A 164 10.10 -17.47 8.77
CA SER A 164 11.10 -16.48 9.21
C SER A 164 11.80 -16.87 10.53
N ASP A 165 11.03 -17.39 11.49
CA ASP A 165 11.51 -17.94 12.77
C ASP A 165 12.40 -19.19 12.62
N LYS A 166 12.35 -19.89 11.48
CA LYS A 166 13.01 -21.18 11.30
C LYS A 166 14.53 -21.02 11.23
N GLY A 167 15.19 -21.39 12.33
CA GLY A 167 16.65 -21.29 12.46
C GLY A 167 17.14 -19.99 13.10
N ARG A 168 16.25 -19.09 13.54
CA ARG A 168 16.61 -17.84 14.22
C ARG A 168 16.18 -17.85 15.70
N PRO A 169 17.05 -18.20 16.68
CA PRO A 169 16.69 -18.23 18.10
C PRO A 169 16.17 -16.87 18.60
N TRP A 170 16.86 -15.78 18.24
CA TRP A 170 16.45 -14.40 18.54
C TRP A 170 14.99 -14.10 18.16
N CYS A 171 14.62 -14.32 16.90
CA CYS A 171 13.25 -14.05 16.44
C CYS A 171 12.22 -14.97 17.10
N LYS A 172 12.54 -16.26 17.30
CA LYS A 172 11.68 -17.15 18.10
C LYS A 172 11.43 -16.60 19.50
N ASP A 173 12.46 -16.08 20.16
CA ASP A 173 12.37 -15.57 21.53
C ASP A 173 11.59 -14.26 21.60
N LEU A 174 11.86 -13.32 20.67
CA LEU A 174 11.08 -12.10 20.48
C LEU A 174 9.59 -12.41 20.24
N HIS A 175 9.31 -13.40 19.39
CA HIS A 175 7.96 -13.87 19.08
C HIS A 175 7.34 -14.82 20.13
N LYS A 176 7.97 -15.08 21.30
CA LYS A 176 7.30 -15.81 22.40
C LYS A 176 6.11 -15.03 22.96
N CYS A 177 6.21 -13.70 23.07
CA CYS A 177 5.15 -12.87 23.62
C CYS A 177 3.93 -12.79 22.67
N ALA A 178 4.15 -12.62 21.36
CA ALA A 178 3.10 -12.50 20.36
C ALA A 178 2.20 -13.75 20.23
N ARG A 179 2.74 -14.95 20.52
CA ARG A 179 2.06 -16.24 20.31
C ARG A 179 0.89 -16.55 21.27
N HIS A 180 0.58 -15.65 22.22
CA HIS A 180 -0.50 -15.86 23.19
C HIS A 180 -1.92 -15.48 22.71
N ARG A 181 -2.13 -15.15 21.42
CA ARG A 181 -3.47 -14.75 20.91
C ARG A 181 -4.03 -15.49 19.69
N THR A 182 -3.29 -16.39 19.02
CA THR A 182 -3.79 -17.11 17.83
C THR A 182 -3.27 -18.55 17.72
N PRO A 183 -4.12 -19.58 17.95
CA PRO A 183 -3.73 -20.99 17.81
C PRO A 183 -4.18 -21.58 16.46
N ILE A 184 -3.37 -21.45 15.42
CA ILE A 184 -3.49 -22.28 14.19
C ILE A 184 -2.11 -22.85 13.87
N ILE A 185 -1.97 -24.17 13.90
CA ILE A 185 -0.73 -24.90 13.60
C ILE A 185 -0.99 -25.81 12.40
N HIS A 186 -0.44 -25.45 11.25
CA HIS A 186 -0.28 -26.37 10.11
C HIS A 186 1.15 -26.29 9.62
N GLN A 187 1.95 -27.31 9.93
CA GLN A 187 3.30 -27.42 9.38
C GLN A 187 3.22 -27.99 7.96
N PHE A 188 3.80 -27.28 7.00
CA PHE A 188 4.06 -27.81 5.66
C PHE A 188 5.53 -27.64 5.26
N GLN A 189 5.89 -28.23 4.12
CA GLN A 189 7.26 -28.59 3.74
C GLN A 189 8.17 -27.40 3.38
N ASP A 190 9.45 -27.71 3.22
CA ASP A 190 10.56 -26.77 3.24
C ASP A 190 10.57 -25.73 2.10
N GLY A 191 10.33 -24.48 2.49
CA GLY A 191 10.94 -23.29 1.87
C GLY A 191 11.77 -22.54 2.92
N GLN A 192 12.84 -21.87 2.48
CA GLN A 192 13.47 -20.78 3.25
C GLN A 192 13.10 -19.47 2.57
N VAL A 193 12.21 -18.70 3.18
CA VAL A 193 11.93 -17.32 2.76
C VAL A 193 13.23 -16.52 2.76
N ASN A 194 13.46 -15.71 1.72
CA ASN A 194 14.61 -14.81 1.65
C ASN A 194 14.73 -14.03 2.95
N ARG A 195 15.92 -14.08 3.56
CA ARG A 195 16.16 -13.46 4.87
C ARG A 195 16.03 -11.95 4.84
N GLU A 196 16.14 -11.37 3.64
CA GLU A 196 15.94 -9.96 3.31
C GLU A 196 14.45 -9.56 3.24
N PHE A 197 13.48 -10.48 3.26
CA PHE A 197 12.05 -10.10 3.22
C PHE A 197 11.60 -9.34 4.47
N PHE A 198 12.11 -9.72 5.64
CA PHE A 198 11.79 -9.09 6.91
C PHE A 198 12.93 -8.23 7.45
N ALA A 199 12.56 -7.22 8.23
CA ALA A 199 13.46 -6.45 9.08
C ALA A 199 14.12 -7.33 10.17
N PRO A 200 15.09 -6.82 10.96
CA PRO A 200 15.81 -7.61 11.96
C PRO A 200 14.96 -8.18 13.12
N ASP A 201 13.69 -7.79 13.24
CA ASP A 201 12.71 -8.38 14.17
C ASP A 201 12.03 -9.65 13.62
N CYS A 202 12.21 -9.97 12.33
CA CYS A 202 11.54 -11.05 11.60
C CYS A 202 10.02 -10.90 11.41
N PHE A 203 9.43 -9.72 11.65
CA PHE A 203 7.99 -9.48 11.54
C PHE A 203 7.63 -8.33 10.61
N HIS A 204 8.27 -7.16 10.74
CA HIS A 204 8.06 -6.07 9.79
C HIS A 204 8.78 -6.35 8.47
N PHE A 205 8.29 -5.80 7.36
CA PHE A 205 9.00 -5.91 6.08
C PHE A 205 10.27 -5.05 6.10
N SER A 206 11.34 -5.54 5.49
CA SER A 206 12.47 -4.68 5.15
C SER A 206 12.10 -3.74 3.99
N GLN A 207 13.01 -2.84 3.60
CA GLN A 207 12.93 -2.09 2.35
C GLN A 207 12.73 -3.03 1.14
N TRP A 208 13.44 -4.15 1.08
CA TRP A 208 13.30 -5.13 0.01
C TRP A 208 11.95 -5.86 0.08
N GLY A 209 11.47 -6.21 1.28
CA GLY A 209 10.13 -6.78 1.47
C GLY A 209 9.02 -5.82 1.01
N HIS A 210 9.14 -4.54 1.34
CA HIS A 210 8.24 -3.49 0.84
C HIS A 210 8.30 -3.38 -0.70
N ALA A 211 9.49 -3.42 -1.30
CA ALA A 211 9.66 -3.38 -2.76
C ALA A 211 9.00 -4.59 -3.45
N LEU A 212 9.22 -5.79 -2.90
CA LEU A 212 8.60 -7.02 -3.38
C LEU A 212 7.07 -6.93 -3.30
N VAL A 213 6.51 -6.57 -2.14
CA VAL A 213 5.05 -6.44 -1.95
C VAL A 213 4.46 -5.41 -2.90
N SER A 214 5.13 -4.26 -3.10
CA SER A 214 4.67 -3.25 -4.07
C SER A 214 4.66 -3.78 -5.50
N SER A 215 5.63 -4.59 -5.91
CA SER A 215 5.69 -5.14 -7.28
C SER A 215 4.53 -6.10 -7.56
N TRP A 216 4.21 -6.99 -6.62
CA TRP A 216 3.09 -7.93 -6.74
C TRP A 216 1.73 -7.23 -6.62
N LEU A 217 1.60 -6.24 -5.72
CA LEU A 217 0.40 -5.41 -5.61
C LEU A 217 0.13 -4.64 -6.91
N TRP A 218 1.16 -4.02 -7.50
CA TRP A 218 1.03 -3.29 -8.75
C TRP A 218 0.59 -4.18 -9.92
N LYS A 219 1.18 -5.38 -10.05
CA LYS A 219 0.73 -6.39 -11.00
C LYS A 219 -0.75 -6.75 -10.77
N ASN A 220 -1.14 -7.06 -9.53
CA ASN A 220 -2.51 -7.40 -9.17
C ASN A 220 -3.52 -6.28 -9.48
N ILE A 221 -3.12 -5.00 -9.37
CA ILE A 221 -3.95 -3.83 -9.73
C ILE A 221 -4.25 -3.76 -11.24
N LEU A 222 -3.31 -4.20 -12.09
CA LEU A 222 -3.44 -4.17 -13.56
C LEU A 222 -3.99 -5.48 -14.17
N GLU A 223 -4.03 -6.58 -13.42
CA GLU A 223 -4.63 -7.85 -13.84
C GLU A 223 -6.18 -7.80 -13.82
N PRO A 224 -6.88 -8.30 -14.86
CA PRO A 224 -8.34 -8.38 -14.88
C PRO A 224 -8.92 -9.16 -13.68
N VAL A 225 -10.05 -8.71 -13.13
CA VAL A 225 -10.76 -9.45 -12.07
C VAL A 225 -11.18 -10.82 -12.61
N GLY A 226 -10.91 -11.87 -11.83
CA GLY A 226 -11.02 -13.28 -12.25
C GLY A 226 -9.71 -13.87 -12.78
N ALA A 227 -8.77 -13.05 -13.24
CA ALA A 227 -7.44 -13.44 -13.70
C ALA A 227 -6.30 -12.90 -12.80
N LYS A 228 -6.63 -12.38 -11.61
CA LYS A 228 -5.66 -11.81 -10.66
C LYS A 228 -4.77 -12.90 -10.04
N THR A 229 -3.48 -12.61 -9.93
CA THR A 229 -2.50 -13.40 -9.19
C THR A 229 -2.88 -13.44 -7.71
N THR A 230 -3.20 -14.64 -7.21
CA THR A 230 -3.57 -14.91 -5.79
C THR A 230 -2.40 -15.43 -4.94
N LYS A 231 -1.25 -15.68 -5.55
CA LYS A 231 -0.01 -16.11 -4.88
C LYS A 231 1.19 -15.41 -5.54
N GLY A 232 1.87 -14.54 -4.81
CA GLY A 232 3.18 -14.00 -5.20
C GLY A 232 4.33 -14.83 -4.62
N SER A 233 5.54 -14.65 -5.16
CA SER A 233 6.76 -15.13 -4.51
C SER A 233 7.14 -14.20 -3.34
N ALA A 234 7.70 -14.74 -2.26
CA ALA A 234 8.33 -13.97 -1.18
C ALA A 234 9.84 -13.77 -1.39
N ASP A 235 10.39 -14.39 -2.45
CA ASP A 235 11.81 -14.46 -2.77
C ASP A 235 12.16 -13.67 -4.06
N GLU A 236 11.16 -13.44 -4.92
CA GLU A 236 11.30 -12.74 -6.20
C GLU A 236 10.25 -11.62 -6.36
N PRO A 237 10.64 -10.39 -6.75
CA PRO A 237 9.70 -9.35 -7.14
C PRO A 237 9.08 -9.63 -8.52
N SER A 238 7.88 -9.11 -8.76
CA SER A 238 7.20 -9.21 -10.06
C SER A 238 7.83 -8.29 -11.10
N LEU A 239 8.98 -8.69 -11.65
CA LEU A 239 9.72 -7.99 -12.71
C LEU A 239 9.62 -8.72 -14.07
N PRO A 240 9.62 -8.00 -15.21
CA PRO A 240 9.52 -6.55 -15.33
C PRO A 240 8.16 -6.04 -14.81
N LEU A 241 8.14 -4.81 -14.27
CA LEU A 241 6.92 -4.23 -13.70
C LEU A 241 5.81 -4.14 -14.76
N ALA A 242 4.61 -4.59 -14.39
CA ALA A 242 3.46 -4.59 -15.28
C ALA A 242 3.16 -3.18 -15.83
N CYS A 243 3.01 -3.07 -17.15
CA CYS A 243 2.56 -1.84 -17.81
C CYS A 243 1.05 -1.92 -18.09
N PRO A 244 0.30 -0.81 -17.98
CA PRO A 244 -1.09 -0.76 -18.39
C PRO A 244 -1.25 -1.16 -19.86
N ASP A 245 -2.18 -2.08 -20.09
CA ASP A 245 -2.56 -2.60 -21.40
C ASP A 245 -2.94 -1.45 -22.36
N PRO A 246 -2.29 -1.29 -23.53
CA PRO A 246 -2.62 -0.22 -24.48
C PRO A 246 -4.06 -0.25 -25.01
N ALA A 247 -4.69 -1.43 -25.08
CA ALA A 247 -6.09 -1.58 -25.48
C ALA A 247 -7.05 -1.30 -24.32
N CYS A 248 -6.68 -1.67 -23.09
CA CYS A 248 -7.45 -1.43 -21.87
C CYS A 248 -6.63 -0.69 -20.80
N PRO A 249 -6.35 0.63 -20.97
CA PRO A 249 -5.33 1.37 -20.22
C PRO A 249 -5.78 1.82 -18.81
N PHE A 250 -6.46 0.95 -18.07
CA PHE A 250 -7.18 1.29 -16.84
C PHE A 250 -6.74 0.47 -15.62
N ILE A 251 -7.02 1.00 -14.43
CA ILE A 251 -7.10 0.22 -13.19
C ILE A 251 -8.22 -0.81 -13.34
N ARG A 252 -7.97 -2.11 -13.07
CA ARG A 252 -8.94 -3.18 -13.40
C ARG A 252 -10.04 -3.33 -12.35
N THR A 253 -11.28 -3.14 -12.79
CA THR A 253 -12.54 -3.26 -12.04
C THR A 253 -13.35 -4.47 -12.51
N ASN A 254 -14.44 -4.82 -11.80
CA ASN A 254 -15.36 -5.89 -12.19
C ASN A 254 -15.99 -5.72 -13.58
N ALA A 255 -16.07 -4.49 -14.08
CA ALA A 255 -16.66 -4.18 -15.39
C ALA A 255 -15.61 -4.16 -16.50
N ASN A 256 -14.57 -3.30 -16.38
CA ASN A 256 -13.53 -3.14 -17.41
C ASN A 256 -12.56 -4.36 -17.55
N SER A 257 -12.79 -5.41 -16.77
CA SER A 257 -12.15 -6.72 -16.89
C SER A 257 -12.89 -7.68 -17.81
N LYS A 258 -14.16 -7.41 -18.16
CA LYS A 258 -14.95 -8.20 -19.12
C LYS A 258 -14.83 -7.62 -20.53
N ASP A 259 -15.14 -6.33 -20.65
CA ASP A 259 -14.85 -5.50 -21.80
C ASP A 259 -14.47 -4.10 -21.29
N CYS A 260 -13.45 -3.50 -21.87
CA CYS A 260 -12.99 -2.15 -21.56
C CYS A 260 -13.41 -1.10 -22.61
N SER A 261 -13.97 -1.54 -23.75
CA SER A 261 -14.25 -0.70 -24.92
C SER A 261 -15.21 0.44 -24.60
N GLU A 262 -16.29 0.15 -23.87
CA GLU A 262 -17.29 1.12 -23.40
C GLU A 262 -16.73 2.19 -22.43
N TYR A 263 -15.54 1.95 -21.86
CA TYR A 263 -14.88 2.85 -20.91
C TYR A 263 -13.77 3.71 -21.53
N LEU A 264 -13.50 3.57 -22.83
CA LEU A 264 -12.43 4.28 -23.55
C LEU A 264 -12.70 5.79 -23.67
N THR A 265 -12.02 6.58 -22.84
CA THR A 265 -12.03 8.06 -22.89
C THR A 265 -10.84 8.62 -23.68
N PRO A 266 -10.97 9.81 -24.31
CA PRO A 266 -9.82 10.52 -24.88
C PRO A 266 -8.73 10.83 -23.83
N THR A 267 -7.47 10.90 -24.25
CA THR A 267 -6.34 11.35 -23.41
C THR A 267 -6.10 12.86 -23.52
N ALA A 268 -5.41 13.44 -22.53
CA ALA A 268 -4.99 14.83 -22.54
C ALA A 268 -3.85 15.05 -23.55
N GLY A 269 -4.07 15.89 -24.56
CA GLY A 269 -3.18 16.06 -25.71
C GLY A 269 -3.29 14.89 -26.71
N ASN A 270 -3.45 15.03 -28.03
CA ASN A 270 -3.35 16.17 -28.96
C ASN A 270 -3.75 17.54 -28.41
#